data_AF-A0A4R6SDG4-F1
#
_entry.id   AF-A0A4R6SDG4-F1
#
_cell.length_a   1.000
_cell.length_b   1.000
_cell.length_c   1.000
_cell.angle_alpha   90.00
_cell.angle_beta   90.00
_cell.angle_gamma   90.00
#
_symmetry.space_group_name_H-M   'P 1'
#
loop_
_entity.id
_entity.type
_entity.pdbx_description
1 polymer ?
#
loop_
_entity_poly.entity_id
_entity_poly.type
_entity_poly.pdbx_seq_one_letter_code
_entity_poly.pdbx_strand_id
1 'polypeptide(L)'
;MADAGLNSAIATAGAYIGGGIALGGGAAGAAIGDGLAGGQLIAGVARQPEAQGRLFGQFIIAAGLAEGNYFIALAFAAILLFVFGKAPSA
;
A
#
# COMPACT_ATOMS: atom_id res chain seq x y z
N MET A 1 2.29 21.37 32.51
CA MET A 1 3.51 21.15 31.67
C MET A 1 3.83 19.66 31.48
N ALA A 2 3.72 18.79 32.50
CA ALA A 2 3.97 17.34 32.34
C ALA A 2 3.02 16.62 31.35
N ASP A 3 1.77 17.07 31.25
CA ASP A 3 0.73 16.47 30.40
C ASP A 3 0.97 16.68 28.88
N ALA A 4 1.50 17.84 28.49
CA ALA A 4 1.73 18.17 27.08
C ALA A 4 2.78 17.27 26.41
N GLY A 5 3.84 16.88 27.15
CA GLY A 5 4.88 15.98 26.63
C GLY A 5 4.37 14.54 26.45
N LEU A 6 3.55 14.05 27.39
CA LEU A 6 2.95 12.73 27.31
C LEU A 6 1.97 12.61 26.14
N ASN A 7 1.08 13.60 25.96
CA ASN A 7 0.13 13.60 24.86
C ASN A 7 0.83 13.61 23.50
N SER A 8 1.93 14.34 23.37
CA SER A 8 2.73 14.34 22.15
C SER A 8 3.40 13.00 21.90
N ALA A 9 3.97 12.35 22.93
CA ALA A 9 4.59 11.04 22.78
C ALA A 9 3.58 9.96 22.33
N ILE A 10 2.36 9.99 22.90
CA ILE A 10 1.27 9.09 22.52
C ILE A 10 0.86 9.33 21.06
N ALA A 11 0.73 10.59 20.63
CA ALA A 11 0.38 10.93 19.25
C ALA A 11 1.45 10.44 18.25
N THR A 12 2.74 10.66 18.55
CA THR A 12 3.85 10.19 17.70
C THR A 12 3.89 8.66 17.61
N ALA A 13 3.71 7.96 18.74
CA ALA A 13 3.65 6.49 18.73
C ALA A 13 2.48 5.97 17.90
N GLY A 14 1.28 6.56 18.07
CA GLY A 14 0.10 6.24 17.29
C GLY A 14 0.29 6.46 15.79
N ALA A 15 0.97 7.55 15.41
CA ALA A 15 1.28 7.87 14.03
C ALA A 15 2.22 6.83 13.38
N TYR A 16 3.25 6.37 14.09
CA TYR A 16 4.16 5.34 13.58
C TYR A 16 3.48 3.97 13.45
N ILE A 17 2.70 3.56 14.45
CA ILE A 17 1.97 2.29 14.40
C ILE A 17 0.91 2.32 13.30
N GLY A 18 0.09 3.37 13.25
CA GLY A 18 -0.93 3.55 12.23
C GLY A 18 -0.35 3.63 10.82
N GLY A 19 0.75 4.38 10.64
CA GLY A 19 1.45 4.49 9.36
C GLY A 19 2.03 3.16 8.89
N GLY A 20 2.63 2.38 9.79
CA GLY A 20 3.15 1.04 9.50
C GLY A 20 2.04 0.05 9.11
N ILE A 21 0.91 0.06 9.82
CA ILE A 21 -0.25 -0.79 9.50
C ILE A 21 -0.85 -0.42 8.15
N ALA A 22 -1.04 0.88 7.88
CA ALA A 22 -1.58 1.34 6.61
C ALA A 22 -0.68 0.91 5.43
N LEU A 23 0.62 1.17 5.54
CA LEU A 23 1.58 0.84 4.48
C LEU A 23 1.70 -0.67 4.28
N GLY A 24 1.88 -1.43 5.36
CA GLY A 24 2.02 -2.88 5.32
C GLY A 24 0.77 -3.59 4.83
N GLY A 25 -0.40 -3.15 5.28
CA GLY A 25 -1.69 -3.68 4.82
C GLY A 25 -1.95 -3.39 3.34
N GLY A 26 -1.64 -2.17 2.89
CA GLY A 26 -1.72 -1.81 1.47
C GLY A 26 -0.79 -2.66 0.59
N ALA A 27 0.47 -2.83 1.02
CA ALA A 27 1.47 -3.62 0.30
C ALA A 27 1.06 -5.09 0.20
N ALA A 28 0.54 -5.67 1.30
CA ALA A 28 0.05 -7.05 1.29
C ALA A 28 -1.13 -7.23 0.32
N GLY A 29 -2.07 -6.29 0.31
CA GLY A 29 -3.21 -6.30 -0.61
C GLY A 29 -2.78 -6.26 -2.08
N ALA A 30 -1.87 -5.34 -2.45
CA ALA A 30 -1.35 -5.25 -3.81
C ALA A 30 -0.58 -6.50 -4.22
N ALA A 31 0.35 -6.98 -3.39
CA ALA A 31 1.14 -8.17 -3.68
C ALA A 31 0.27 -9.42 -3.92
N ILE A 32 -0.79 -9.61 -3.12
CA ILE A 32 -1.73 -10.72 -3.33
C ILE A 32 -2.53 -10.52 -4.62
N GLY A 33 -3.07 -9.32 -4.85
CA GLY A 33 -3.84 -9.00 -6.05
C GLY A 33 -3.05 -9.22 -7.33
N ASP A 34 -1.82 -8.70 -7.39
CA ASP A 34 -0.93 -8.82 -8.54
C ASP A 34 -0.44 -10.26 -8.74
N GLY A 35 -0.14 -10.97 -7.65
CA GLY A 35 0.22 -12.39 -7.71
C GLY A 35 -0.89 -13.24 -8.32
N LEU A 36 -2.14 -12.99 -7.93
CA LEU A 36 -3.31 -13.69 -8.49
C LEU A 36 -3.53 -13.31 -9.96
N ALA A 37 -3.53 -12.01 -10.29
CA ALA A 37 -3.74 -11.54 -11.66
C ALA A 37 -2.63 -11.99 -12.62
N GLY A 38 -1.37 -11.90 -12.18
CA GLY A 38 -0.19 -12.35 -12.92
C GLY A 38 -0.19 -13.87 -13.12
N GLY A 39 -0.59 -14.64 -12.11
CA GLY A 39 -0.77 -16.09 -12.23
C GLY A 39 -1.79 -16.46 -13.30
N GLN A 40 -2.93 -15.74 -13.38
CA GLN A 40 -3.93 -15.96 -14.41
C GLN A 40 -3.46 -15.54 -15.80
N LEU A 41 -2.67 -14.45 -15.91
CA LEU A 41 -2.03 -14.07 -17.17
C LEU A 41 -1.13 -15.20 -17.68
N ILE A 42 -0.25 -15.74 -16.85
CA ILE A 42 0.67 -16.83 -17.22
C ILE A 42 -0.13 -18.07 -17.65
N ALA A 43 -1.13 -18.47 -16.87
CA ALA A 43 -1.97 -19.63 -17.19
C ALA A 43 -2.74 -19.44 -18.51
N GLY A 44 -3.22 -18.22 -18.78
CA GLY A 44 -3.91 -17.87 -20.03
C GLY A 44 -2.98 -17.93 -21.24
N VAL A 45 -1.80 -17.31 -21.14
CA VAL A 45 -0.79 -17.32 -22.22
C VAL A 45 -0.28 -18.73 -22.50
N ALA A 46 -0.08 -19.55 -21.47
CA ALA A 46 0.34 -20.94 -21.64
C ALA A 46 -0.71 -21.80 -22.38
N ARG A 47 -2.01 -21.49 -22.24
CA ARG A 47 -3.09 -22.18 -22.95
C ARG A 47 -3.31 -21.63 -24.37
N GLN A 48 -3.16 -20.33 -24.57
CA GLN A 48 -3.35 -19.65 -25.86
C GLN A 48 -2.31 -18.52 -26.03
N PRO A 49 -1.14 -18.82 -26.61
CA PRO A 49 -0.07 -17.84 -26.81
C PRO A 49 -0.49 -16.64 -27.66
N GLU A 50 -1.34 -16.85 -28.67
CA GLU A 50 -1.83 -15.79 -29.58
C GLU A 50 -2.70 -14.76 -28.84
N ALA A 51 -3.26 -15.12 -27.69
CA ALA A 51 -4.07 -14.22 -26.87
C ALA A 51 -3.25 -13.30 -25.96
N GLN A 52 -1.91 -13.46 -25.90
CA GLN A 52 -1.04 -12.74 -24.97
C GLN A 52 -1.23 -11.22 -25.02
N GLY A 53 -1.28 -10.63 -26.22
CA GLY A 53 -1.45 -9.18 -26.36
C GLY A 53 -2.75 -8.66 -25.71
N ARG A 54 -3.84 -9.42 -25.82
CA ARG A 54 -5.13 -9.07 -25.22
C ARG A 54 -5.13 -9.28 -23.71
N LEU A 55 -4.57 -10.40 -23.23
CA LEU A 55 -4.52 -10.73 -21.81
C LEU A 55 -3.62 -9.78 -21.02
N PHE A 56 -2.51 -9.34 -21.60
CA PHE A 56 -1.58 -8.42 -20.94
C PHE A 56 -2.24 -7.07 -20.63
N GLY A 57 -3.03 -6.52 -21.56
CA GLY A 57 -3.77 -5.28 -21.30
C GLY A 57 -4.74 -5.40 -20.12
N GLN A 58 -5.43 -6.53 -20.00
CA GLN A 58 -6.33 -6.81 -18.88
C GLN A 58 -5.56 -6.95 -17.56
N PHE A 59 -4.40 -7.61 -17.58
CA PHE A 59 -3.51 -7.70 -16.43
C PHE A 59 -3.07 -6.31 -15.94
N ILE A 60 -2.63 -5.42 -16.85
CA ILE A 60 -2.20 -4.07 -16.47
C ILE A 60 -3.35 -3.25 -15.87
N ILE A 61 -4.59 -3.41 -16.34
CA ILE A 61 -5.75 -2.75 -15.72
C ILE A 61 -5.99 -3.28 -14.30
N ALA A 62 -5.93 -4.60 -14.10
CA ALA A 62 -6.09 -5.22 -12.79
C ALA A 62 -4.97 -4.82 -11.82
N ALA A 63 -3.72 -4.88 -12.26
CA ALA A 63 -2.55 -4.49 -11.48
C ALA A 63 -2.58 -2.99 -11.17
N GLY A 64 -2.93 -2.14 -12.14
CA GLY A 64 -3.08 -0.71 -11.93
C GLY A 64 -4.13 -0.35 -10.88
N LEU A 65 -5.25 -1.11 -10.82
CA LEU A 65 -6.24 -0.95 -9.76
C LEU A 65 -5.70 -1.38 -8.38
N ALA A 66 -5.01 -2.52 -8.32
CA ALA A 66 -4.39 -3.03 -7.10
C ALA A 66 -3.34 -2.05 -6.54
N GLU A 67 -2.47 -1.55 -7.41
CA GLU A 67 -1.46 -0.55 -7.08
C GLU A 67 -2.09 0.79 -6.71
N GLY A 68 -3.19 1.19 -7.36
CA GLY A 68 -3.94 2.39 -6.99
C GLY A 68 -4.37 2.37 -5.51
N ASN A 69 -4.84 1.22 -5.02
CA ASN A 69 -5.16 1.04 -3.60
C ASN A 69 -3.91 1.14 -2.71
N TYR A 70 -2.78 0.55 -3.12
CA TYR A 70 -1.52 0.67 -2.38
C TYR A 70 -1.04 2.12 -2.31
N PHE A 71 -1.10 2.89 -3.39
CA PHE A 71 -0.72 4.30 -3.40
C PHE A 71 -1.60 5.18 -2.50
N ILE A 72 -2.89 4.86 -2.38
CA ILE A 72 -3.76 5.51 -1.40
C ILE A 72 -3.26 5.22 0.03
N ALA A 73 -2.97 3.95 0.34
CA ALA A 73 -2.45 3.57 1.65
C ALA A 73 -1.08 4.21 1.95
N LEU A 74 -0.20 4.28 0.94
CA LEU A 74 1.10 4.96 1.01
C LEU A 74 0.93 6.46 1.30
N ALA A 75 -0.03 7.14 0.67
CA ALA A 75 -0.30 8.55 0.93
C ALA A 75 -0.74 8.79 2.38
N PHE A 76 -1.65 7.97 2.91
CA PHE A 76 -2.05 8.05 4.32
C PHE A 76 -0.90 7.73 5.28
N ALA A 77 -0.11 6.70 4.99
CA ALA A 77 1.07 6.38 5.76
C ALA A 77 2.06 7.55 5.78
N ALA A 78 2.32 8.19 4.63
CA ALA A 78 3.20 9.35 4.56
C ALA A 78 2.68 10.51 5.42
N ILE A 79 1.38 10.79 5.40
CA ILE A 79 0.77 11.82 6.27
C ILE A 79 0.98 11.46 7.75
N LEU A 80 0.70 10.22 8.15
CA LEU A 80 0.90 9.77 9.52
C LEU A 80 2.35 9.92 9.95
N LEU A 81 3.30 9.41 9.16
CA LEU A 81 4.72 9.39 9.53
C LEU A 81 5.36 10.79 9.51
N PHE A 82 5.06 11.62 8.50
CA PHE A 82 5.77 12.87 8.29
C PHE A 82 5.05 14.11 8.83
N VAL A 83 3.73 14.06 9.01
CA VAL A 83 2.96 15.18 9.58
C VAL A 83 2.74 14.95 11.07
N PHE A 84 2.25 13.77 11.45
CA PHE A 84 1.87 13.47 12.85
C PHE A 84 2.99 12.77 13.65
N GLY A 85 3.94 12.12 12.98
CA GLY A 85 5.08 11.45 13.59
C GLY A 85 6.26 12.36 13.95
N LYS A 86 6.14 13.69 13.77
CA LYS A 86 7.21 14.62 14.16
C LYS A 86 7.14 14.88 15.66
N ALA A 87 8.12 14.41 16.41
CA ALA A 87 8.30 14.81 17.81
C ALA A 87 8.50 16.35 17.89
N PRO A 88 7.97 17.02 18.93
CA PRO A 88 8.12 18.45 19.09
C PRO A 88 9.62 18.76 19.18
N SER A 89 10.09 19.67 18.34
CA SER A 89 11.44 20.22 18.47
C SER A 89 11.54 20.86 19.85
N ALA A 90 12.47 20.34 20.65
CA ALA A 90 12.83 20.83 21.98
C ALA A 90 13.06 22.35 22.01
#